data_AF-A0AAF1K3X6-F1
#
_entry.id   AF-A0AAF1K3X6-F1
#
_cell.length_a   1.000
_cell.length_b   1.000
_cell.length_c   1.000
_cell.angle_alpha   90.00
_cell.angle_beta   90.00
_cell.angle_gamma   90.00
#
_symmetry.space_group_name_H-M   'P 1'
#
loop_
_entity.id
_entity.type
_entity.pdbx_description
1 polymer ?
#
loop_
_entity_poly.entity_id
_entity_poly.type
_entity_poly.pdbx_seq_one_letter_code
_entity_poly.pdbx_strand_id
1 'polypeptide(L)'
;MAVLHHAFRCPVTPEFQRDVTLLLCALKADARDELSALAIAANRHLAHREDLHSAFMLHPDGSASSWMEPDFVSPGLAAVSLLAHRFTAIPGLSASGGANHYVLETHLPLLGWSSAEIGLLVRGKSIESMLMNYADTSRPIEQGGFRHTGGWTEGSIAQMLKLSIDRMIQGPPSGSDPHALAAWGLLNDVGALRDAQAMLAAISDKDWLVMSITH
;
A
#
# COMPACT_ATOMS: atom_id res chain seq x y z
N MET A 1 13.97 7.66 -7.37
CA MET A 1 14.21 6.19 -7.34
C MET A 1 13.31 5.71 -6.24
N ALA A 2 12.24 4.98 -6.54
CA ALA A 2 11.23 4.66 -5.53
C ALA A 2 11.81 3.65 -4.53
N VAL A 3 11.86 4.02 -3.26
CA VAL A 3 12.30 3.17 -2.15
C VAL A 3 11.09 2.94 -1.26
N LEU A 4 10.83 1.69 -0.91
CA LEU A 4 9.81 1.37 0.09
C LEU A 4 10.36 1.73 1.48
N HIS A 5 9.85 2.79 2.08
CA HIS A 5 10.23 3.14 3.44
C HIS A 5 9.40 2.40 4.48
N HIS A 6 8.13 2.11 4.16
CA HIS A 6 7.19 1.53 5.12
C HIS A 6 6.16 0.62 4.45
N ALA A 7 5.96 -0.56 5.03
CA ALA A 7 4.87 -1.48 4.70
C ALA A 7 4.08 -1.82 5.96
N PHE A 8 2.76 -1.91 5.80
CA PHE A 8 1.81 -2.16 6.86
C PHE A 8 0.81 -3.22 6.44
N ARG A 9 0.37 -3.99 7.42
CA ARG A 9 -0.82 -4.84 7.34
C ARG A 9 -2.02 -4.04 7.84
N CYS A 10 -3.11 -4.05 7.09
CA CYS A 10 -4.40 -3.50 7.50
C CYS A 10 -5.46 -4.62 7.48
N PRO A 11 -5.88 -5.15 8.64
CA PRO A 11 -6.85 -6.24 8.68
C PRO A 11 -8.28 -5.79 8.35
N VAL A 12 -8.99 -6.57 7.53
CA VAL A 12 -10.41 -6.35 7.24
C VAL A 12 -11.26 -6.92 8.39
N THR A 13 -11.47 -6.09 9.40
CA THR A 13 -12.36 -6.39 10.55
C THR A 13 -13.76 -5.78 10.35
N PRO A 14 -14.76 -6.13 11.19
CA PRO A 14 -16.05 -5.46 11.17
C PRO A 14 -15.96 -3.94 11.41
N GLU A 15 -15.02 -3.48 12.24
CA GLU A 15 -14.73 -2.06 12.47
C GLU A 15 -14.22 -1.39 11.19
N PHE A 16 -13.28 -2.04 10.49
CA PHE A 16 -12.80 -1.56 9.20
C PHE A 16 -13.94 -1.41 8.19
N GLN A 17 -14.82 -2.42 8.09
CA GLN A 17 -15.95 -2.37 7.15
C GLN A 17 -16.94 -1.26 7.50
N ARG A 18 -17.16 -0.98 8.80
CA ARG A 18 -17.98 0.15 9.25
C ARG A 18 -17.36 1.48 8.85
N ASP A 19 -16.06 1.66 9.06
CA ASP A 19 -15.34 2.89 8.67
C ASP A 19 -15.39 3.12 7.17
N VAL A 20 -15.16 2.06 6.37
CA VAL A 20 -15.26 2.13 4.91
C VAL A 20 -16.68 2.47 4.47
N THR A 21 -17.69 1.88 5.10
CA THR A 21 -19.10 2.19 4.81
C THR A 21 -19.43 3.64 5.12
N LEU A 22 -18.96 4.15 6.27
CA LEU A 22 -19.15 5.54 6.67
C LEU A 22 -18.50 6.51 5.66
N LEU A 23 -17.27 6.23 5.25
CA LEU A 23 -16.58 7.00 4.19
C LEU A 23 -17.37 6.99 2.88
N LEU A 24 -17.81 5.81 2.43
CA LEU A 24 -18.57 5.66 1.19
C LEU A 24 -19.93 6.38 1.25
N CYS A 25 -20.59 6.39 2.42
CA CYS A 25 -21.82 7.15 2.63
C CYS A 25 -21.57 8.66 2.49
N ALA A 26 -20.56 9.19 3.15
CA ALA A 26 -20.20 10.62 3.06
C ALA A 26 -19.80 11.00 1.62
N LEU A 27 -19.02 10.16 0.94
CA LEU A 27 -18.65 10.34 -0.47
C LEU A 27 -19.87 10.35 -1.39
N LYS A 28 -20.80 9.41 -1.21
CA LYS A 28 -22.03 9.32 -2.02
C LYS A 28 -22.94 10.54 -1.85
N ALA A 29 -22.94 11.13 -0.66
CA ALA A 29 -23.71 12.32 -0.34
C ALA A 29 -23.00 13.64 -0.75
N ASP A 30 -21.77 13.57 -1.29
CA ASP A 30 -20.88 14.73 -1.50
C ASP A 30 -20.73 15.58 -0.21
N ALA A 31 -20.75 14.91 0.94
CA ALA A 31 -20.71 15.54 2.26
C ALA A 31 -19.26 15.86 2.65
N ARG A 32 -18.67 16.88 1.99
CA ARG A 32 -17.26 17.27 2.21
C ARG A 32 -16.97 17.67 3.66
N ASP A 33 -17.90 18.36 4.32
CA ASP A 33 -17.78 18.70 5.74
C ASP A 33 -17.69 17.45 6.63
N GLU A 34 -18.45 16.41 6.30
CA GLU A 34 -18.41 15.14 7.03
C GLU A 34 -17.09 14.41 6.78
N LEU A 35 -16.60 14.36 5.54
CA LEU A 35 -15.29 13.79 5.21
C LEU A 35 -14.15 14.52 5.94
N SER A 36 -14.19 15.85 5.97
CA SER A 36 -13.24 16.69 6.69
C SER A 36 -13.26 16.38 8.19
N ALA A 37 -14.44 16.34 8.80
CA ALA A 37 -14.60 16.05 10.23
C ALA A 37 -14.06 14.65 10.58
N LEU A 38 -14.33 13.64 9.76
CA LEU A 38 -13.80 12.28 9.94
C LEU A 38 -12.27 12.25 9.85
N ALA A 39 -11.70 12.90 8.82
CA ALA A 39 -10.26 12.95 8.61
C ALA A 39 -9.54 13.65 9.79
N ILE A 40 -10.05 14.81 10.23
CA ILE A 40 -9.47 15.59 11.34
C ILE A 40 -9.58 14.81 12.66
N ALA A 41 -10.72 14.16 12.92
CA ALA A 41 -10.89 13.33 14.12
C ALA A 41 -9.89 12.18 14.12
N ALA A 42 -9.77 11.45 13.01
CA ALA A 42 -8.83 10.34 12.89
C ALA A 42 -7.37 10.80 13.01
N ASN A 43 -6.99 11.89 12.35
CA ASN A 43 -5.62 12.40 12.38
C ASN A 43 -5.14 12.76 13.80
N ARG A 44 -6.02 13.29 14.64
CA ARG A 44 -5.70 13.55 16.07
C ARG A 44 -5.32 12.27 16.82
N HIS A 45 -5.93 11.14 16.49
CA HIS A 45 -5.59 9.85 17.09
C HIS A 45 -4.28 9.26 16.55
N LEU A 46 -3.82 9.71 15.38
CA LEU A 46 -2.55 9.31 14.77
C LEU A 46 -1.36 10.08 15.31
N ALA A 47 -1.56 11.17 16.08
CA ALA A 47 -0.50 12.07 16.55
C ALA A 47 0.67 11.39 17.28
N HIS A 48 0.46 10.18 17.81
CA HIS A 48 1.47 9.40 18.53
C HIS A 48 2.07 8.23 17.72
N ARG A 49 1.71 8.10 16.43
CA ARG A 49 2.17 7.04 15.52
C ARG A 49 3.22 7.58 14.55
N GLU A 50 4.45 7.72 15.06
CA GLU A 50 5.60 8.23 14.29
C GLU A 50 5.85 7.42 13.01
N ASP A 51 5.66 6.10 13.07
CA ASP A 51 5.77 5.19 11.93
C ASP A 51 4.82 5.57 10.77
N LEU A 52 3.62 6.07 11.08
CA LEU A 52 2.64 6.50 10.09
C LEU A 52 2.87 7.93 9.62
N HIS A 53 3.37 8.81 10.48
CA HIS A 53 3.72 10.18 10.12
C HIS A 53 4.82 10.21 9.06
N SER A 54 5.91 9.48 9.28
CA SER A 54 7.01 9.38 8.32
C SER A 54 6.56 8.72 7.01
N ALA A 55 5.67 7.73 7.10
CA ALA A 55 5.19 7.01 5.92
C ALA A 55 4.25 7.85 5.05
N PHE A 56 3.24 8.49 5.63
CA PHE A 56 2.12 9.07 4.87
C PHE A 56 2.07 10.60 4.91
N MET A 57 3.08 11.24 5.52
CA MET A 57 3.15 12.69 5.69
C MET A 57 1.94 13.27 6.44
N LEU A 58 1.40 12.51 7.39
CA LEU A 58 0.21 12.87 8.19
C LEU A 58 0.56 13.73 9.43
N HIS A 59 1.56 14.61 9.34
CA HIS A 59 2.07 15.33 10.51
C HIS A 59 1.05 16.38 11.00
N PRO A 60 0.76 16.46 12.32
CA PRO A 60 -0.18 17.45 12.88
C PRO A 60 0.27 18.90 12.64
N ASP A 61 1.58 19.15 12.67
CA ASP A 61 2.20 20.45 12.43
C ASP A 61 2.59 20.68 10.95
N GLY A 62 2.28 19.74 10.06
CA GLY A 62 2.55 19.83 8.64
C GLY A 62 1.40 20.44 7.84
N SER A 63 1.55 20.52 6.53
CA SER A 63 0.48 20.95 5.61
C SER A 63 -0.75 20.03 5.66
N ALA A 64 -0.65 18.81 6.19
CA ALA A 64 -1.73 17.82 6.24
C ALA A 64 -3.03 18.35 6.87
N SER A 65 -2.96 19.25 7.86
CA SER A 65 -4.14 19.85 8.49
C SER A 65 -4.96 20.70 7.51
N SER A 66 -4.34 21.53 6.69
CA SER A 66 -5.05 22.34 5.67
C SER A 66 -5.62 21.47 4.54
N TRP A 67 -4.96 20.36 4.21
CA TRP A 67 -5.49 19.39 3.23
C TRP A 67 -6.72 18.63 3.75
N MET A 68 -7.00 18.67 5.06
CA MET A 68 -8.19 18.04 5.65
C MET A 68 -9.38 18.98 5.76
N GLU A 69 -9.26 20.26 5.38
CA GLU A 69 -10.39 21.20 5.35
C GLU A 69 -11.40 20.82 4.25
N PRO A 70 -12.69 21.17 4.39
CA PRO A 70 -13.75 20.74 3.45
C PRO A 70 -13.46 21.09 1.98
N ASP A 71 -12.79 22.21 1.72
CA ASP A 71 -12.46 22.68 0.38
C ASP A 71 -11.36 21.85 -0.30
N PHE A 72 -10.52 21.16 0.49
CA PHE A 72 -9.31 20.48 0.01
C PHE A 72 -9.30 18.98 0.27
N VAL A 73 -10.13 18.48 1.19
CA VAL A 73 -10.13 17.07 1.58
C VAL A 73 -10.45 16.18 0.38
N SER A 74 -9.52 15.27 0.10
CA SER A 74 -9.72 14.25 -0.92
C SER A 74 -10.28 12.97 -0.30
N PRO A 75 -11.07 12.18 -1.06
CA PRO A 75 -11.54 10.86 -0.63
C PRO A 75 -10.41 9.98 -0.11
N GLY A 76 -9.29 9.96 -0.83
CA GLY A 76 -8.13 9.17 -0.46
C GLY A 76 -7.49 9.63 0.85
N LEU A 77 -7.34 10.93 1.06
CA LEU A 77 -6.77 11.46 2.30
C LEU A 77 -7.68 11.17 3.51
N ALA A 78 -8.99 11.35 3.36
CA ALA A 78 -9.94 11.00 4.42
C ALA A 78 -9.90 9.51 4.74
N ALA A 79 -9.85 8.67 3.71
CA ALA A 79 -9.80 7.22 3.87
C ALA A 79 -8.48 6.74 4.51
N VAL A 80 -7.32 7.23 4.07
CA VAL A 80 -6.05 6.81 4.69
C VAL A 80 -5.98 7.27 6.14
N SER A 81 -6.42 8.50 6.45
CA SER A 81 -6.43 9.02 7.82
C SER A 81 -7.33 8.19 8.71
N LEU A 82 -8.54 7.85 8.24
CA LEU A 82 -9.50 7.07 9.00
C LEU A 82 -9.06 5.62 9.20
N LEU A 83 -8.34 5.01 8.26
CA LEU A 83 -7.96 3.60 8.33
C LEU A 83 -6.58 3.37 8.98
N ALA A 84 -5.72 4.40 9.01
CA ALA A 84 -4.32 4.25 9.40
C ALA A 84 -4.13 3.80 10.86
N HIS A 85 -5.06 4.06 11.78
CA HIS A 85 -4.95 3.56 13.16
C HIS A 85 -5.00 2.03 13.24
N ARG A 86 -5.50 1.36 12.19
CA ARG A 86 -5.56 -0.11 12.07
C ARG A 86 -4.27 -0.71 11.49
N PHE A 87 -3.34 0.13 11.03
CA PHE A 87 -2.13 -0.33 10.39
C PHE A 87 -1.18 -0.92 11.42
N THR A 88 -0.75 -2.15 11.15
CA THR A 88 0.28 -2.85 11.89
C THR A 88 1.54 -2.87 11.03
N ALA A 89 2.65 -2.30 11.50
CA ALA A 89 3.90 -2.29 10.77
C ALA A 89 4.39 -3.72 10.49
N ILE A 90 4.83 -3.97 9.26
CA ILE A 90 5.44 -5.25 8.89
C ILE A 90 6.93 -5.20 9.31
N PRO A 91 7.39 -6.12 10.18
CA PRO A 91 8.76 -6.10 10.66
C PRO A 91 9.81 -6.25 9.55
N GLY A 92 10.99 -5.63 9.74
CA GLY A 92 12.18 -5.87 8.92
C GLY A 92 12.39 -4.89 7.77
N LEU A 93 11.33 -4.45 7.09
CA LEU A 93 11.47 -3.59 5.90
C LEU A 93 11.78 -2.12 6.22
N SER A 94 11.41 -1.67 7.42
CA SER A 94 11.66 -0.33 7.93
C SER A 94 13.01 -0.17 8.66
N ALA A 95 13.77 -1.26 8.85
CA ALA A 95 14.97 -1.28 9.69
C ALA A 95 16.27 -1.62 8.95
N SER A 96 16.22 -2.17 7.73
CA SER A 96 17.40 -2.50 6.93
C SER A 96 17.21 -2.11 5.47
N GLY A 97 17.57 -0.87 5.11
CA GLY A 97 17.67 -0.39 3.71
C GLY A 97 16.51 -0.81 2.80
N GLY A 98 15.45 -0.01 2.73
CA GLY A 98 14.15 -0.32 2.13
C GLY A 98 14.15 -1.18 0.85
N ALA A 99 13.08 -1.97 0.67
CA ALA A 99 12.95 -2.85 -0.49
C ALA A 99 13.16 -2.05 -1.78
N ASN A 100 14.14 -2.47 -2.57
CA ASN A 100 14.53 -1.76 -3.77
C ASN A 100 13.53 -2.04 -4.89
N HIS A 101 12.39 -1.35 -4.81
CA HIS A 101 11.28 -1.40 -5.75
C HIS A 101 11.75 -1.20 -7.19
N TYR A 102 12.75 -0.33 -7.39
CA TYR A 102 13.37 -0.16 -8.70
C TYR A 102 14.08 -1.43 -9.21
N VAL A 103 14.81 -2.15 -8.34
CA VAL A 103 15.48 -3.41 -8.74
C VAL A 103 14.44 -4.49 -9.04
N LEU A 104 13.39 -4.63 -8.22
CA LEU A 104 12.28 -5.54 -8.48
C LEU A 104 11.59 -5.21 -9.82
N GLU A 105 11.22 -3.96 -10.02
CA GLU A 105 10.52 -3.49 -11.24
C GLU A 105 11.37 -3.68 -12.51
N THR A 106 12.69 -3.54 -12.41
CA THR A 106 13.60 -3.67 -13.55
C THR A 106 13.92 -5.13 -13.90
N HIS A 107 14.00 -6.03 -12.91
CA HIS A 107 14.55 -7.38 -13.10
C HIS A 107 13.49 -8.49 -13.10
N LEU A 108 12.35 -8.31 -12.43
CA LEU A 108 11.24 -9.28 -12.48
C LEU A 108 10.71 -9.54 -13.91
N PRO A 109 10.65 -8.56 -14.85
CA PRO A 109 10.24 -8.83 -16.23
C PRO A 109 11.12 -9.89 -16.92
N LEU A 110 12.43 -9.87 -16.64
CA LEU A 110 13.39 -10.84 -17.18
C LEU A 110 13.17 -12.26 -16.63
N LEU A 111 12.42 -12.37 -15.53
CA LEU A 111 12.03 -13.65 -14.91
C LEU A 111 10.60 -14.07 -15.31
N GLY A 112 10.00 -13.41 -16.30
CA GLY A 112 8.68 -13.76 -16.84
C GLY A 112 7.50 -13.20 -16.04
N TRP A 113 7.73 -12.28 -15.09
CA TRP A 113 6.64 -11.61 -14.39
C TRP A 113 5.94 -10.61 -15.30
N SER A 114 4.61 -10.58 -15.23
CA SER A 114 3.84 -9.58 -15.96
C SER A 114 3.96 -8.20 -15.32
N SER A 115 3.82 -7.14 -16.12
CA SER A 115 3.77 -5.76 -15.62
C SER A 115 2.65 -5.55 -14.58
N ALA A 116 1.56 -6.32 -14.67
CA ALA A 116 0.46 -6.26 -13.71
C ALA A 116 0.87 -6.82 -12.33
N GLU A 117 1.53 -7.98 -12.28
CA GLU A 117 2.04 -8.57 -11.03
C GLU A 117 3.09 -7.68 -10.38
N ILE A 118 4.01 -7.14 -11.19
CA ILE A 118 5.04 -6.21 -10.73
C ILE A 118 4.38 -4.94 -10.18
N GLY A 119 3.39 -4.39 -10.89
CA GLY A 119 2.64 -3.23 -10.43
C GLY A 119 1.96 -3.47 -9.07
N LEU A 120 1.34 -4.63 -8.87
CA LEU A 120 0.70 -4.98 -7.60
C LEU A 120 1.70 -5.21 -6.47
N LEU A 121 2.86 -5.79 -6.77
CA LEU A 121 3.92 -6.01 -5.78
C LEU A 121 4.59 -4.70 -5.33
N VAL A 122 4.88 -3.82 -6.28
CA VAL A 122 5.77 -2.67 -6.09
C VAL A 122 5.00 -1.36 -5.87
N ARG A 123 3.81 -1.23 -6.47
CA ARG A 123 3.04 0.02 -6.47
C ARG A 123 1.66 -0.14 -5.83
N GLY A 124 1.15 -1.37 -5.77
CA GLY A 124 -0.22 -1.65 -5.37
C GLY A 124 -1.23 -0.87 -6.22
N LYS A 125 -2.46 -0.76 -5.69
CA LYS A 125 -3.52 0.08 -6.26
C LYS A 125 -3.68 1.37 -5.46
N SER A 126 -4.45 2.32 -5.99
CA SER A 126 -4.88 3.49 -5.22
C SER A 126 -5.88 3.10 -4.13
N ILE A 127 -5.95 3.88 -3.06
CA ILE A 127 -6.96 3.69 -2.01
C ILE A 127 -8.38 3.77 -2.56
N GLU A 128 -8.64 4.59 -3.58
CA GLU A 128 -9.95 4.68 -4.24
C GLU A 128 -10.29 3.37 -4.94
N SER A 129 -9.32 2.71 -5.57
CA SER A 129 -9.52 1.37 -6.14
C SER A 129 -9.84 0.33 -5.07
N MET A 130 -9.24 0.47 -3.88
CA MET A 130 -9.60 -0.35 -2.72
C MET A 130 -11.03 -0.05 -2.26
N LEU A 131 -11.43 1.23 -2.12
CA LEU A 131 -12.78 1.62 -1.71
C LEU A 131 -13.84 1.12 -2.71
N MET A 132 -13.53 1.09 -4.00
CA MET A 132 -14.41 0.54 -5.04
C MET A 132 -14.76 -0.94 -4.81
N ASN A 133 -13.91 -1.72 -4.13
CA ASN A 133 -14.24 -3.11 -3.79
C ASN A 133 -15.38 -3.23 -2.76
N TYR A 134 -15.69 -2.14 -2.06
CA TYR A 134 -16.72 -2.08 -1.02
C TYR A 134 -17.92 -1.20 -1.44
N ALA A 135 -17.80 -0.46 -2.53
CA ALA A 135 -18.84 0.42 -3.01
C ALA A 135 -19.95 -0.37 -3.73
N ASP A 136 -21.20 -0.16 -3.32
CA ASP A 136 -22.39 -0.69 -4.00
C ASP A 136 -22.79 0.18 -5.21
N THR A 137 -21.81 0.79 -5.88
CA THR A 137 -22.07 1.73 -6.98
C THR A 137 -21.15 1.49 -8.16
N SER A 138 -21.69 1.63 -9.37
CA SER A 138 -20.93 1.56 -10.62
C SER A 138 -20.18 2.86 -10.95
N ARG A 139 -20.30 3.90 -10.13
CA ARG A 139 -19.60 5.17 -10.36
C ARG A 139 -18.18 5.07 -9.83
N PRO A 140 -17.15 5.39 -10.64
CA PRO A 140 -15.78 5.41 -10.16
C PRO A 140 -15.62 6.51 -9.10
N ILE A 141 -14.91 6.20 -8.02
CA ILE A 141 -14.42 7.20 -7.07
C ILE A 141 -13.23 7.89 -7.73
N GLU A 142 -13.31 9.21 -7.92
CA GLU A 142 -12.23 9.99 -8.51
C GLU A 142 -10.98 9.94 -7.62
N GLN A 143 -9.83 9.63 -8.23
CA GLN A 143 -8.56 9.65 -7.52
C GLN A 143 -8.20 11.08 -7.11
N GLY A 144 -7.92 11.26 -5.83
CA GLY A 144 -7.50 12.55 -5.30
C GLY A 144 -6.08 12.93 -5.74
N GLY A 145 -5.71 14.21 -5.57
CA GLY A 145 -4.37 14.71 -5.86
C GLY A 145 -3.30 14.37 -4.81
N PHE A 146 -3.68 13.78 -3.67
CA PHE A 146 -2.75 13.47 -2.58
C PHE A 146 -1.96 12.20 -2.89
N ARG A 147 -0.66 12.36 -3.17
CA ARG A 147 0.19 11.31 -3.75
C ARG A 147 0.53 10.14 -2.82
N HIS A 148 0.32 10.29 -1.51
CA HIS A 148 0.70 9.29 -0.50
C HIS A 148 -0.46 8.36 -0.10
N THR A 149 -1.45 8.15 -0.96
CA THR A 149 -2.58 7.23 -0.71
C THR A 149 -2.55 5.96 -1.57
N GLY A 150 -1.49 5.75 -2.35
CA GLY A 150 -1.27 4.53 -3.13
C GLY A 150 -0.84 3.32 -2.28
N GLY A 151 -0.45 2.23 -2.94
CA GLY A 151 0.19 1.09 -2.26
C GLY A 151 -0.74 0.04 -1.67
N TRP A 152 -1.98 -0.07 -2.14
CA TRP A 152 -2.97 -1.01 -1.60
C TRP A 152 -3.03 -2.30 -2.43
N THR A 153 -2.66 -3.43 -1.82
CA THR A 153 -2.74 -4.75 -2.44
C THR A 153 -3.58 -5.68 -1.59
N GLU A 154 -4.60 -6.29 -2.21
CA GLU A 154 -5.52 -7.21 -1.54
C GLU A 154 -4.78 -8.45 -1.04
N GLY A 155 -5.17 -8.97 0.13
CA GLY A 155 -4.51 -10.11 0.77
C GLY A 155 -4.46 -11.36 -0.09
N SER A 156 -5.55 -11.67 -0.80
CA SER A 156 -5.63 -12.79 -1.75
C SER A 156 -4.59 -12.68 -2.86
N ILE A 157 -4.40 -11.47 -3.40
CA ILE A 157 -3.37 -11.15 -4.40
C ILE A 157 -1.99 -11.24 -3.76
N ALA A 158 -1.81 -10.70 -2.55
CA ALA A 158 -0.53 -10.76 -1.84
C ALA A 158 -0.09 -12.21 -1.58
N GLN A 159 -1.01 -13.12 -1.24
CA GLN A 159 -0.71 -14.55 -1.10
C GLN A 159 -0.30 -15.18 -2.43
N MET A 160 -0.99 -14.84 -3.53
CA MET A 160 -0.61 -15.31 -4.85
C MET A 160 0.80 -14.84 -5.24
N LEU A 161 1.11 -13.56 -5.04
CA LEU A 161 2.45 -13.00 -5.28
C LEU A 161 3.50 -13.66 -4.38
N LYS A 162 3.15 -13.95 -3.12
CA LYS A 162 4.03 -14.63 -2.16
C LYS A 162 4.45 -16.00 -2.68
N LEU A 163 3.52 -16.78 -3.21
CA LEU A 163 3.83 -18.10 -3.78
C LEU A 163 4.81 -18.00 -4.95
N SER A 164 4.67 -16.97 -5.79
CA SER A 164 5.61 -16.71 -6.89
C SER A 164 7.00 -16.31 -6.38
N ILE A 165 7.08 -15.45 -5.37
CA ILE A 165 8.36 -15.07 -4.72
C ILE A 165 9.01 -16.28 -4.04
N ASP A 166 8.25 -17.06 -3.28
CA ASP A 166 8.75 -18.25 -2.57
C ASP A 166 9.40 -19.25 -3.51
N ARG A 167 8.80 -19.47 -4.70
CA ARG A 167 9.39 -20.33 -5.74
C ARG A 167 10.71 -19.77 -6.26
N MET A 168 10.79 -18.46 -6.51
CA MET A 168 12.02 -17.84 -6.99
C MET A 168 13.14 -17.86 -5.95
N ILE A 169 12.82 -17.83 -4.66
CA ILE A 169 13.84 -17.95 -3.60
C ILE A 169 14.48 -19.34 -3.59
N GLN A 170 13.78 -20.38 -4.02
CA GLN A 170 14.32 -21.73 -4.10
C GLN A 170 15.32 -21.91 -5.24
N GLY A 171 15.26 -21.06 -6.27
CA GLY A 171 16.19 -21.08 -7.40
C GLY A 171 15.65 -20.31 -8.61
N PRO A 172 16.51 -20.09 -9.62
CA PRO A 172 16.08 -19.47 -10.86
C PRO A 172 15.09 -20.37 -11.63
N PRO A 173 14.22 -19.80 -12.50
CA PRO A 173 13.34 -20.59 -13.35
C PRO A 173 14.11 -21.64 -14.18
N SER A 174 13.50 -22.82 -14.36
CA SER A 174 14.12 -23.89 -15.15
C SER A 174 14.24 -23.47 -16.62
N GLY A 175 15.42 -23.64 -17.22
CA GLY A 175 15.68 -23.23 -18.60
C GLY A 175 15.89 -21.73 -18.79
N SER A 176 16.14 -20.98 -17.71
CA SER A 176 16.52 -19.57 -17.79
C SER A 176 17.73 -19.35 -18.70
N ASP A 177 17.60 -18.35 -19.57
CA ASP A 177 18.71 -17.83 -20.35
C ASP A 177 19.72 -17.07 -19.44
N PRO A 178 20.92 -16.70 -19.96
CA PRO A 178 21.93 -15.99 -19.17
C PRO A 178 21.46 -14.65 -18.59
N HIS A 179 20.53 -13.94 -19.24
CA HIS A 179 20.01 -12.67 -18.74
C HIS A 179 19.05 -12.89 -17.58
N ALA A 180 18.17 -13.88 -17.66
CA ALA A 180 17.30 -14.28 -16.56
C ALA A 180 18.10 -14.78 -15.35
N LEU A 181 19.16 -15.56 -15.57
CA LEU A 181 20.06 -16.01 -14.48
C LEU A 181 20.77 -14.83 -13.80
N ALA A 182 21.29 -13.86 -14.58
CA ALA A 182 21.93 -12.68 -14.02
C ALA A 182 20.94 -11.80 -13.24
N ALA A 183 19.72 -11.63 -13.76
CA ALA A 183 18.65 -10.89 -13.09
C ALA A 183 18.24 -11.53 -11.76
N TRP A 184 18.05 -12.85 -11.76
CA TRP A 184 17.77 -13.61 -10.53
C TRP A 184 18.92 -13.50 -9.52
N GLY A 185 20.16 -13.66 -9.97
CA GLY A 185 21.35 -13.54 -9.12
C GLY A 185 21.41 -12.18 -8.44
N LEU A 186 21.24 -11.09 -9.20
CA LEU A 186 21.21 -9.73 -8.64
C LEU A 186 20.11 -9.56 -7.59
N LEU A 187 18.88 -9.99 -7.91
CA LEU A 187 17.74 -9.89 -6.99
C LEU A 187 17.95 -10.66 -5.68
N ASN A 188 18.63 -11.80 -5.75
CA ASN A 188 18.96 -12.61 -4.58
C ASN A 188 20.13 -12.00 -3.78
N ASP A 189 21.20 -11.56 -4.46
CA ASP A 189 22.41 -11.03 -3.83
C ASP A 189 22.15 -9.75 -3.04
N VAL A 190 21.28 -8.87 -3.56
CA VAL A 190 20.89 -7.63 -2.86
C VAL A 190 19.75 -7.83 -1.87
N GLY A 191 19.26 -9.07 -1.69
CA GLY A 191 18.20 -9.39 -0.73
C GLY A 191 16.77 -9.02 -1.17
N ALA A 192 16.57 -8.45 -2.36
CA ALA A 192 15.27 -7.95 -2.82
C ALA A 192 14.16 -9.02 -2.82
N LEU A 193 14.49 -10.28 -3.15
CA LEU A 193 13.51 -11.38 -3.07
C LEU A 193 13.09 -11.69 -1.64
N ARG A 194 14.05 -11.67 -0.69
CA ARG A 194 13.77 -11.94 0.72
C ARG A 194 12.97 -10.82 1.36
N ASP A 195 13.26 -9.57 0.99
CA ASP A 195 12.49 -8.41 1.45
C ASP A 195 11.04 -8.49 0.96
N ALA A 196 10.85 -8.78 -0.34
CA ALA A 196 9.50 -9.00 -0.90
C ALA A 196 8.78 -10.17 -0.20
N GLN A 197 9.49 -11.26 0.09
CA GLN A 197 8.92 -12.38 0.84
C GLN A 197 8.50 -11.98 2.25
N ALA A 198 9.36 -11.29 3.00
CA ALA A 198 9.08 -10.82 4.36
C ALA A 198 7.87 -9.89 4.38
N MET A 199 7.77 -8.99 3.39
CA MET A 199 6.62 -8.11 3.20
C MET A 199 5.31 -8.89 3.08
N LEU A 200 5.31 -9.89 2.20
CA LEU A 200 4.09 -10.64 1.88
C LEU A 200 3.75 -11.70 2.94
N ALA A 201 4.74 -12.21 3.67
CA ALA A 201 4.54 -13.25 4.68
C ALA A 201 3.68 -12.82 5.87
N ALA A 202 3.62 -11.52 6.17
CA ALA A 202 2.81 -10.96 7.25
C ALA A 202 1.33 -10.77 6.88
N ILE A 203 0.97 -10.95 5.61
CA ILE A 203 -0.37 -10.68 5.07
C ILE A 203 -1.17 -11.97 5.03
N SER A 204 -2.45 -11.92 5.36
CA SER A 204 -3.42 -13.00 5.16
C SER A 204 -4.44 -12.63 4.08
N ASP A 205 -5.25 -13.58 3.61
CA ASP A 205 -6.30 -13.34 2.60
C ASP A 205 -7.32 -12.28 3.00
N LYS A 206 -7.47 -12.01 4.30
CA LYS A 206 -8.42 -11.04 4.85
C LYS A 206 -7.78 -9.70 5.21
N ASP A 207 -6.56 -9.46 4.76
CA ASP A 207 -5.85 -8.22 5.02
C ASP A 207 -5.68 -7.41 3.73
N TRP A 208 -5.35 -6.15 3.90
CA TRP A 208 -4.70 -5.33 2.90
C TRP A 208 -3.22 -5.19 3.24
N LEU A 209 -2.36 -5.36 2.24
CA LEU A 209 -1.01 -4.82 2.27
C LEU A 209 -1.10 -3.32 1.92
N VAL A 210 -0.52 -2.47 2.75
CA VAL A 210 -0.46 -1.02 2.54
C VAL A 210 1.00 -0.59 2.52
N MET A 211 1.42 0.03 1.42
CA MET A 211 2.79 0.50 1.20
C MET A 211 2.82 2.02 1.09
N SER A 212 3.74 2.67 1.79
CA SER A 212 4.10 4.04 1.46
C SER A 212 5.13 4.05 0.33
N ILE A 213 4.76 4.71 -0.77
CA ILE A 213 5.63 4.88 -1.93
C ILE A 213 6.08 6.35 -1.93
N THR A 214 7.36 6.57 -1.64
CA THR A 214 8.01 7.87 -1.88
C THR A 214 8.68 7.82 -3.27
N HIS A 215 8.66 8.94 -4.00
CA HIS A 215 9.17 9.05 -5.37
C HIS A 215 10.60 9.62 -5.42
#